data_AF-A0A835HFC3-F1
#
_entry.id   AF-A0A835HFC3-F1
#
_cell.length_a   1.000
_cell.length_b   1.000
_cell.length_c   1.000
_cell.angle_alpha   90.00
_cell.angle_beta   90.00
_cell.angle_gamma   90.00
#
_symmetry.space_group_name_H-M   'P 1'
#
loop_
_entity.id
_entity.type
_entity.pdbx_description
1 polymer ?
#
loop_
_entity_poly.entity_id
_entity_poly.type
_entity_poly.pdbx_seq_one_letter_code
_entity_poly.pdbx_strand_id
1 'polypeptide(L)' 'MRINTTVCRPGANTSSPILVYFGAEAPIDSDVESIGFLNSYAPELKALKVFIERRYYGKSMPFGSFEEAYSNTSTLG' A
#
# COMPACT_ATOMS: atom_id res chain seq x y z
N MET A 1 5.64 -1.28 -8.58
CA MET A 1 5.22 -0.98 -7.20
C MET A 1 3.83 -0.37 -7.25
N ARG A 2 2.85 -1.00 -6.60
CA ARG A 2 1.46 -0.55 -6.55
C ARG A 2 1.23 0.26 -5.27
N ILE A 3 0.55 1.40 -5.42
CA ILE A 3 0.15 2.27 -4.32
C ILE A 3 -1.36 2.47 -4.42
N ASN A 4 -2.08 2.24 -3.32
CA ASN A 4 -3.49 2.56 -3.20
C ASN A 4 -3.66 3.75 -2.26
N THR A 5 -4.30 4.81 -2.73
CA THR A 5 -4.48 6.05 -1.99
C THR A 5 -5.94 6.41 -1.93
N THR A 6 -6.44 6.72 -0.73
CA THR A 6 -7.79 7.27 -0.56
C THR A 6 -7.70 8.59 0.20
N VAL A 7 -8.22 9.65 -0.42
CA VAL A 7 -8.26 10.98 0.17
C VAL A 7 -9.50 11.12 1.04
N CYS A 8 -9.32 11.16 2.35
CA CYS A 8 -10.31 11.68 3.28
C CYS A 8 -10.00 13.18 3.44
N ARG A 9 -10.75 14.08 2.78
CA ARG A 9 -10.48 15.55 2.75
C ARG A 9 -10.25 16.15 4.15
N PRO A 10 -9.46 17.25 4.33
CA PRO A 10 -9.01 18.23 3.33
C PRO A 10 -7.54 18.13 2.94
N GLY A 11 -7.22 18.68 1.76
CA GLY A 11 -5.94 18.52 1.07
C GLY A 11 -4.74 19.22 1.71
N ALA A 12 -3.61 19.24 0.99
CA ALA A 12 -2.27 19.67 1.43
C ALA A 12 -2.23 21.01 2.20
N ASN A 13 -3.18 21.91 1.94
CA ASN A 13 -3.25 23.25 2.54
C ASN A 13 -3.73 23.25 4.01
N THR A 14 -4.09 22.08 4.58
CA THR A 14 -4.71 21.98 5.90
C THR A 14 -3.84 21.29 6.96
N SER A 15 -2.55 21.06 6.67
CA SER A 15 -1.62 20.36 7.58
C SER A 15 -2.13 18.97 8.03
N SER A 16 -2.96 18.33 7.20
CA SER A 16 -3.51 17.00 7.45
C SER A 16 -2.41 15.94 7.45
N PRO A 17 -2.41 14.99 8.39
CA PRO A 17 -1.41 13.94 8.44
C PRO A 17 -1.57 12.94 7.29
N ILE A 18 -0.50 12.20 7.02
CA ILE A 18 -0.51 11.06 6.10
C ILE A 18 -0.34 9.80 6.94
N LEU A 19 -1.30 8.89 6.85
CA LEU A 19 -1.23 7.57 7.47
C LEU A 19 -0.80 6.57 6.39
N VAL A 20 0.31 5.88 6.62
CA VAL A 20 0.88 4.94 5.66
C VAL A 20 0.89 3.53 6.25
N TYR A 21 0.36 2.58 5.50
CA TYR A 21 0.50 1.15 5.77
C TYR A 21 1.43 0.52 4.75
N PHE A 22 2.46 -0.16 5.26
CA PHE A 22 3.38 -0.96 4.46
C PHE A 22 2.86 -2.39 4.42
N GLY A 23 2.55 -2.87 3.22
CA GLY A 23 2.00 -4.20 2.99
C GLY A 23 2.84 -5.31 3.62
N ALA A 24 2.15 -6.32 4.13
CA ALA A 24 2.75 -7.55 4.64
C ALA A 24 3.20 -8.46 3.48
N GLU A 25 3.44 -9.74 3.75
CA GLU A 25 3.77 -10.79 2.78
C GLU A 25 2.54 -11.30 2.01
N ALA A 26 1.67 -10.40 1.55
CA ALA A 26 0.43 -10.73 0.86
C ALA A 26 -0.01 -9.62 -0.13
N PRO A 27 -0.93 -9.90 -1.08
CA PRO A 27 -1.56 -8.87 -1.89
C PRO A 27 -2.25 -7.81 -1.03
N ILE A 28 -2.11 -6.53 -1.41
CA ILE A 28 -2.59 -5.41 -0.57
C ILE A 28 -4.13 -5.28 -0.51
N ASP A 29 -4.85 -5.90 -1.44
CA ASP A 29 -6.28 -5.67 -1.62
C ASP A 29 -7.11 -6.06 -0.38
N SER A 30 -6.76 -7.14 0.32
CA SER A 30 -7.42 -7.54 1.58
C SER A 30 -7.08 -6.63 2.76
N ASP A 31 -5.90 -6.02 2.75
CA ASP A 31 -5.43 -5.15 3.84
C ASP A 31 -6.20 -3.82 3.85
N VAL A 32 -6.62 -3.35 2.68
CA VAL A 32 -7.43 -2.11 2.56
C VAL A 32 -8.74 -2.22 3.34
N GLU A 33 -9.35 -3.40 3.38
CA GLU A 33 -10.61 -3.65 4.10
C GLU A 33 -10.37 -4.08 5.56
N SER A 34 -9.36 -4.91 5.82
CA SER A 34 -9.13 -5.53 7.14
C SER A 34 -8.34 -4.67 8.12
N ILE A 35 -7.47 -3.76 7.66
CA ILE A 35 -6.68 -2.91 8.56
C ILE A 35 -7.55 -1.77 9.11
N GLY A 36 -8.13 -2.04 10.29
CA GLY A 36 -9.05 -1.14 10.96
C GLY A 36 -8.45 0.22 11.33
N PHE A 37 -7.18 0.30 11.73
CA PHE A 37 -6.58 1.55 12.22
C PHE A 37 -6.67 2.69 11.20
N LEU A 38 -6.20 2.48 9.96
CA LEU A 38 -6.23 3.52 8.94
C LEU A 38 -7.68 3.86 8.55
N ASN A 39 -8.57 2.88 8.55
CA ASN A 39 -9.97 3.09 8.20
C ASN A 39 -10.76 3.84 9.28
N SER A 40 -10.49 3.57 10.55
CA SER A 40 -11.14 4.22 11.69
C SER A 40 -10.63 5.64 11.93
N TYR A 41 -9.31 5.86 11.85
CA TYR A 41 -8.72 7.13 12.26
C TYR A 41 -8.48 8.12 11.12
N ALA A 42 -8.38 7.68 9.86
CA ALA A 42 -8.18 8.63 8.75
C ALA A 42 -9.33 9.65 8.61
N PRO A 43 -10.63 9.29 8.79
CA PRO A 43 -11.71 10.26 8.78
C PRO A 43 -11.62 11.27 9.93
N GLU A 44 -11.30 10.81 11.15
CA GLU A 44 -11.20 11.65 12.35
C GLU A 44 -10.05 12.66 12.25
N LEU A 45 -8.89 12.18 11.82
CA LEU A 45 -7.69 12.97 11.63
C LEU A 45 -7.70 13.77 10.33
N LYS A 46 -8.73 13.59 9.50
CA LYS A 46 -8.83 14.12 8.15
C LYS A 46 -7.57 13.83 7.31
N ALA A 47 -7.05 12.62 7.49
CA ALA A 47 -5.77 12.20 6.99
C ALA A 47 -5.86 11.62 5.58
N LEU A 48 -4.79 11.75 4.81
CA LEU A 48 -4.58 10.92 3.63
C LEU A 48 -4.16 9.52 4.09
N LYS A 49 -4.89 8.48 3.69
CA LYS A 49 -4.46 7.09 3.90
C LYS A 49 -3.82 6.52 2.63
N VAL A 50 -2.64 5.92 2.81
CA VAL A 50 -1.81 5.35 1.74
C VAL A 50 -1.47 3.91 2.10
N PHE A 51 -1.79 2.99 1.20
CA PHE A 51 -1.41 1.59 1.28
C PHE A 51 -0.36 1.30 0.21
N ILE A 52 0.79 0.79 0.64
CA ILE A 52 1.91 0.48 -0.25
C ILE A 52 2.03 -1.04 -0.32
N GLU A 53 1.82 -1.60 -1.51
CA GLU A 53 1.99 -3.04 -1.70
C GLU A 53 3.48 -3.42 -1.68
N ARG A 54 3.80 -4.48 -0.93
CA ARG A 54 5.15 -5.01 -0.82
C ARG A 54 5.62 -5.57 -2.16
N ARG A 55 6.90 -5.34 -2.51
CA ARG A 55 7.54 -5.96 -3.68
C ARG A 55 7.44 -7.49 -3.60
N TYR A 56 7.26 -8.14 -4.74
CA TYR A 56 7.08 -9.59 -4.87
C TYR A 56 5.76 -10.16 -4.33
N TYR A 57 4.79 -9.30 -4.00
CA TYR A 57 3.44 -9.72 -3.64
C TYR A 57 2.37 -9.03 -4.48
N GLY A 58 1.22 -9.69 -4.61
CA GLY A 58 0.06 -9.18 -5.34
C GLY A 58 0.40 -8.80 -6.78
N LYS A 59 0.22 -7.52 -7.11
CA LYS A 59 0.48 -6.99 -8.46
C LYS A 59 1.84 -6.29 -8.57
N SER A 60 2.61 -6.23 -7.50
CA SER A 60 3.87 -5.49 -7.42
C SER A 60 5.08 -6.36 -7.78
N MET A 61 5.09 -6.87 -9.02
CA MET A 61 6.23 -7.61 -9.58
C MET A 61 7.21 -6.68 -10.30
N PRO A 62 8.47 -6.54 -9.84
CA PRO A 62 9.48 -5.73 -10.53
C PRO A 62 9.86 -6.27 -11.90
N PHE A 63 9.74 -7.58 -12.10
CA PHE A 63 10.22 -8.29 -13.30
C PHE A 63 9.09 -8.80 -14.19
N GLY A 64 7.88 -8.25 -14.09
CA GLY A 64 6.75 -8.69 -14.90
C GLY A 64 5.96 -9.81 -14.23
N SER A 65 6.33 -11.07 -14.46
CA SER A 65 5.60 -12.23 -13.91
C SER A 65 6.19 -12.77 -12.60
N PHE A 66 5.42 -13.62 -11.92
CA PHE A 66 5.93 -14.38 -10.76
C PHE A 66 7.02 -15.36 -11.21
N GLU A 67 6.88 -16.02 -12.36
CA GLU A 67 7.95 -16.92 -12.83
C GLU A 67 9.24 -16.14 -13.10
N GLU A 68 9.16 -14.99 -13.78
CA GLU A 68 10.33 -14.16 -14.09
C GLU A 68 11.01 -13.64 -12.81
N ALA A 69 10.21 -13.14 -11.86
CA ALA A 69 10.70 -12.61 -10.60
C ALA A 69 11.41 -13.64 -9.72
N TYR A 70 11.02 -14.93 -9.79
CA TYR A 70 11.58 -16.00 -8.97
C TYR A 70 12.47 -16.98 -9.76
N SER A 71 12.71 -16.71 -11.05
CA SER A 71 13.51 -17.58 -11.93
C SER A 71 15.01 -17.59 -11.63
N ASN A 72 15.57 -16.51 -11.07
CA ASN A 72 17.02 -16.34 -10.91
C ASN A 72 17.37 -15.67 -9.58
N THR A 73 18.53 -16.00 -9.03
CA THR A 73 19.05 -15.32 -7.82
C THR A 73 19.27 -13.82 -8.01
N SER A 74 19.48 -13.37 -9.24
CA SER A 74 19.66 -11.95 -9.60
C SER A 74 18.33 -11.18 -9.64
N THR A 75 17.19 -11.89 -9.68
CA THR A 75 15.84 -11.31 -9.64
C THR A 75 15.15 -11.48 -8.29
N LEU A 76 15.77 -12.22 -7.36
CA LEU A 76 15.38 -12.25 -5.95
C LEU A 76 15.95 -10.99 -5.27
N GLY A 77 15.08 -10.05 -4.90
CA GLY A 77 15.46 -8.69 -4.51
C GLY A 77 15.98 -8.51 -3.09
#